data_AF-H0TG68-F1
#
_entry.id   AF-H0TG68-F1
#
_cell.length_a   1.000
_cell.length_b   1.000
_cell.length_c   1.000
_cell.angle_alpha   90.00
_cell.angle_beta   90.00
_cell.angle_gamma   90.00
#
_symmetry.space_group_name_H-M   'P 1'
#
loop_
_entity.id
_entity.type
_entity.pdbx_description
1 polymer ?
#
loop_
_entity_poly.entity_id
_entity_poly.type
_entity_poly.pdbx_seq_one_letter_code
_entity_poly.pdbx_strand_id
1 'polypeptide(L)' 'MLGRKYIARQVATLLQFANSTNNPTLSAVLVEKAAELKARVDDRQHEDLSASAPDVQQQD' A
#
# COMPACT_ATOMS: atom_id res chain seq x y z
N MET A 1 0.09 13.90 2.88
CA MET A 1 -0.03 12.42 2.83
C MET A 1 1.09 11.77 2.01
N LEU A 2 2.30 11.68 2.58
CA LEU A 2 3.44 11.01 1.91
C LEU A 2 3.18 9.49 1.72
N GLY A 3 2.46 8.88 2.69
CA GLY A 3 2.12 7.45 2.68
C GLY A 3 1.25 7.01 1.50
N ARG A 4 0.24 7.80 1.10
CA ARG A 4 -0.64 7.45 -0.04
C ARG A 4 0.11 7.38 -1.37
N LYS A 5 1.00 8.36 -1.62
CA LYS A 5 1.85 8.37 -2.83
C LYS A 5 2.85 7.21 -2.84
N TYR A 6 3.43 6.90 -1.69
CA TYR A 6 4.31 5.75 -1.53
C TYR A 6 3.58 4.43 -1.82
N ILE A 7 2.38 4.24 -1.26
CA ILE A 7 1.60 3.03 -1.50
C ILE A 7 1.18 2.91 -2.97
N ALA A 8 0.74 4.00 -3.60
CA ALA A 8 0.44 4.01 -5.04
C ALA A 8 1.65 3.56 -5.88
N ARG A 9 2.87 4.01 -5.53
CA ARG A 9 4.10 3.56 -6.17
C ARG A 9 4.37 2.07 -5.95
N GLN A 10 4.18 1.58 -4.72
CA GLN A 10 4.36 0.16 -4.40
C GLN A 10 3.39 -0.74 -5.18
N VAL A 11 2.11 -0.36 -5.26
CA VAL A 11 1.11 -1.06 -6.09
C VAL A 11 1.52 -1.07 -7.56
N ALA A 12 1.95 0.07 -8.11
CA ALA A 12 2.41 0.15 -9.50
C ALA A 12 3.62 -0.76 -9.77
N THR A 13 4.59 -0.79 -8.85
CA THR A 13 5.76 -1.67 -8.94
C THR A 13 5.37 -3.15 -8.94
N LEU A 14 4.46 -3.58 -8.06
CA LEU A 14 3.99 -4.96 -8.01
C LEU A 14 3.33 -5.39 -9.32
N LEU A 15 2.48 -4.53 -9.89
CA LEU A 15 1.84 -4.80 -11.19
C LEU A 15 2.85 -4.83 -12.35
N GLN A 16 3.88 -3.97 -12.31
CA GLN A 16 4.93 -4.00 -13.31
C GLN A 16 5.70 -5.34 -13.29
N PHE A 17 6.05 -5.84 -12.11
CA PHE A 17 6.70 -7.15 -11.98
C PHE A 17 5.78 -8.32 -12.36
N ALA A 18 4.48 -8.22 -12.05
CA ALA A 18 3.50 -9.21 -12.45
C ALA A 18 3.40 -9.34 -13.98
N ASN A 19 3.54 -8.22 -14.70
CA ASN A 19 3.50 -8.16 -16.16
C ASN A 19 4.84 -8.56 -16.81
N SER A 20 5.96 -8.43 -16.10
CA SER A 20 7.29 -8.76 -16.66
C SER A 20 7.70 -10.23 -16.48
N THR A 21 6.99 -10.98 -15.62
CA THR A 21 7.30 -12.37 -15.34
C THR A 21 6.52 -13.33 -16.23
N ASN A 22 7.17 -14.41 -16.67
CA ASN A 22 6.51 -15.52 -17.39
C ASN A 22 6.00 -16.62 -16.45
N ASN A 23 6.18 -16.48 -15.13
CA ASN A 23 5.67 -17.43 -14.15
C ASN A 23 4.23 -17.04 -13.76
N PRO A 24 3.21 -17.81 -14.16
CA PRO A 24 1.81 -17.46 -13.92
C PRO A 24 1.44 -17.45 -12.44
N THR A 25 2.02 -18.35 -11.64
CA THR A 25 1.81 -18.40 -10.19
C THR A 25 2.38 -17.15 -9.52
N LEU A 26 3.59 -16.74 -9.90
CA LEU A 26 4.20 -15.53 -9.36
C LEU A 26 3.43 -14.27 -9.77
N SER A 27 2.98 -14.20 -11.03
CA SER A 27 2.16 -13.08 -11.51
C SER A 27 0.87 -12.94 -10.70
N ALA A 28 0.16 -14.05 -10.45
CA ALA A 28 -1.06 -14.06 -9.66
C ALA A 28 -0.84 -13.56 -8.21
N VAL A 29 0.23 -14.04 -7.54
CA VAL A 29 0.57 -13.59 -6.18
C VAL A 29 0.88 -12.09 -6.15
N LEU A 30 1.62 -11.57 -7.13
CA LEU A 30 1.94 -10.14 -7.21
C LEU A 30 0.68 -9.27 -7.40
N VAL A 31 -0.27 -9.72 -8.23
CA VAL A 31 -1.56 -9.06 -8.42
C VAL A 31 -2.39 -9.09 -7.13
N GLU A 32 -2.45 -10.23 -6.44
CA GLU A 32 -3.14 -10.36 -5.15
C GLU A 32 -2.57 -9.39 -4.11
N LYS A 33 -1.24 -9.31 -3.99
CA LYS A 33 -0.58 -8.36 -3.07
C LYS A 33 -0.81 -6.90 -3.46
N ALA A 34 -0.87 -6.59 -4.74
CA ALA A 34 -1.23 -5.24 -5.20
C ALA A 34 -2.67 -4.88 -4.79
N ALA A 35 -3.62 -5.83 -4.87
CA ALA A 35 -5.00 -5.64 -4.47
C ALA A 35 -5.16 -5.48 -2.94
N GLU A 36 -4.52 -6.35 -2.14
CA GLU A 36 -4.50 -6.25 -0.68
C GLU A 36 -3.96 -4.88 -0.22
N LEU A 37 -2.86 -4.43 -0.83
CA LEU A 37 -2.21 -3.17 -0.48
C LEU A 37 -3.08 -1.96 -0.84
N LYS A 38 -3.84 -2.04 -1.93
CA LYS A 38 -4.82 -1.00 -2.30
C LYS A 38 -6.01 -0.97 -1.35
N ALA A 39 -6.56 -2.13 -0.98
CA ALA A 39 -7.68 -2.23 -0.04
C ALA A 39 -7.34 -1.57 1.32
N ARG A 40 -6.13 -1.82 1.85
CA ARG A 40 -5.64 -1.16 3.07
C ARG A 40 -5.63 0.38 3.01
N VAL A 41 -5.46 0.95 1.81
CA VAL A 41 -5.48 2.41 1.61
C VAL A 41 -6.92 2.94 1.57
N ASP A 42 -7.83 2.17 1.01
CA ASP A 42 -9.24 2.52 0.95
C ASP A 42 -9.89 2.41 2.35
N ASP A 43 -9.51 1.38 3.13
CA ASP A 43 -9.93 1.22 4.53
C ASP A 43 -9.38 2.34 5.44
N ARG A 44 -8.10 2.69 5.30
CA ARG A 44 -7.50 3.80 6.07
C ARG A 44 -8.06 5.17 5.72
N GLN A 45 -8.51 5.38 4.48
CA GLN A 45 -9.22 6.61 4.12
C GLN A 45 -10.54 6.74 4.88
N HIS A 46 -11.13 5.64 5.32
CA HIS A 46 -12.32 5.62 6.17
C HIS A 46 -12.01 5.86 7.66
N GLU A 47 -10.84 5.42 8.15
CA GLU A 47 -10.41 5.64 9.54
C GLU A 47 -9.84 7.05 9.81
N ASP A 48 -9.28 7.72 8.80
CA ASP A 48 -8.60 9.03 8.93
C ASP A 48 -9.55 10.23 9.14
N LEU A 49 -10.83 9.98 9.48
CA LEU A 49 -11.79 11.01 9.91
C LEU A 49 -11.83 11.22 11.42
N SER A 50 -11.10 10.45 12.23
CA SER A 50 -11.17 10.54 13.70
C SER A 50 -9.83 10.51 14.45
N ALA A 51 -8.69 10.32 13.81
CA ALA A 51 -7.43 10.11 14.51
C ALA A 51 -6.70 11.43 14.84
N SER A 52 -6.89 11.91 16.08
CA SER A 52 -6.02 12.93 16.69
C SER A 52 -4.56 12.46 16.66
N ALA A 53 -3.65 13.37 16.28
CA ALA A 53 -2.21 13.07 16.20
C ALA A 53 -1.68 12.60 17.57
N PRO A 54 -0.81 11.57 17.61
CA PRO A 54 -0.17 11.20 18.87
C PRO A 54 0.90 12.26 19.18
N ASP A 55 0.75 12.92 20.32
CA ASP A 55 1.73 13.84 20.86
C ASP A 55 2.99 13.05 21.29
N VAL A 56 3.92 12.84 20.35
CA VAL A 56 5.22 12.21 20.64
C VAL A 56 6.16 13.26 21.23
N GLN A 57 6.21 13.29 22.55
CA GLN A 57 7.20 14.03 23.34
C GLN A 57 8.59 13.42 23.11
N GLN A 58 9.47 14.14 22.42
CA GLN A 58 10.88 13.75 22.28
C GLN A 58 11.55 13.89 23.66
N GLN A 59 12.06 12.78 24.20
CA GLN A 59 12.87 12.77 25.42
C GLN A 59 14.35 12.91 25.03
N ASP A 60 15.04 13.85 25.71
CA ASP A 60 16.48 14.16 25.63
C ASP A 60 17.40 12.99 25.96
#